data_AF-A0AAD4YYL3-F1
#
_entry.id   AF-A0AAD4YYL3-F1
#
_cell.length_a   1.000
_cell.length_b   1.000
_cell.length_c   1.000
_cell.angle_alpha   90.00
_cell.angle_beta   90.00
_cell.angle_gamma   90.00
#
_symmetry.space_group_name_H-M   'P 1'
#
loop_
_entity.id
_entity.type
_entity.pdbx_description
1 polymer ?
#
loop_
_entity_poly.entity_id
_entity_poly.type
_entity_poly.pdbx_seq_one_letter_code
_entity_poly.pdbx_strand_id
1 'polypeptide(L)'
;MPEKGTPEYKELESSLDTVFLKTITAQLQTVLGIALIEILSRHSTDEVITSMNNDEKLKNRVGQVKVPYTLLFPTSEGGLTGRGIPNSVSI
;
A
#
# COMPACT_ATOMS: atom_id res chain seq x y z
N MET A 1 10.55 5.51 19.65
CA MET A 1 10.09 4.38 20.47
C MET A 1 10.21 4.81 21.93
N PRO A 2 9.22 4.57 22.81
CA PRO A 2 9.25 5.06 24.19
C PRO A 2 10.37 4.40 25.01
N GLU A 3 10.89 5.13 26.01
CA GLU A 3 11.97 4.66 26.89
C GLU A 3 11.44 3.89 28.10
N LYS A 4 12.24 2.94 28.61
CA LYS A 4 11.81 2.07 29.70
C LYS A 4 11.57 2.88 30.99
N GLY A 5 10.31 2.94 31.42
CA GLY A 5 9.88 3.59 32.65
C GLY A 5 9.00 4.83 32.47
N THR A 6 8.91 5.39 31.26
CA THR A 6 8.03 6.54 30.98
C THR A 6 6.55 6.12 30.97
N PRO A 7 5.59 7.07 31.09
CA PRO A 7 4.16 6.77 31.00
C PRO A 7 3.78 6.10 29.68
N GLU A 8 4.40 6.50 28.57
CA GLU A 8 4.12 6.01 27.22
C GLU A 8 4.61 4.55 27.03
N TYR A 9 5.65 4.15 27.78
CA TYR A 9 6.08 2.75 27.82
C TYR A 9 5.06 1.85 28.53
N LYS A 10 4.44 2.35 29.61
CA LYS A 10 3.34 1.64 30.32
C LYS A 10 2.06 1.62 29.49
N GLU A 11 1.81 2.66 28.69
CA GLU A 11 0.74 2.65 27.70
C GLU A 11 1.01 1.59 26.61
N LEU A 12 2.26 1.44 26.15
CA LEU A 12 2.64 0.41 25.17
C LEU A 12 2.47 -1.01 25.74
N GLU A 13 2.79 -1.24 27.01
CA GLU A 13 2.57 -2.53 27.69
C GLU A 13 1.09 -2.89 27.88
N SER A 14 0.16 -1.92 27.82
CA SER A 14 -1.28 -2.12 28.08
C SER A 14 -2.17 -1.96 26.84
N SER A 15 -1.77 -1.18 25.83
CA SER A 15 -2.48 -1.00 24.56
C SER A 15 -1.51 -0.69 23.42
N LEU A 16 -1.12 -1.73 22.68
CA LEU A 16 -0.31 -1.60 21.47
C LEU A 16 -1.03 -0.73 20.41
N ASP A 17 -2.34 -0.93 20.23
CA ASP A 17 -3.12 -0.26 19.19
C ASP A 17 -3.21 1.25 19.42
N THR A 18 -3.42 1.69 20.68
CA THR A 18 -3.48 3.12 21.00
C THR A 18 -2.13 3.81 20.78
N VAL A 19 -1.02 3.17 21.16
CA VAL A 19 0.32 3.72 20.94
C VAL A 19 0.72 3.69 19.46
N PHE A 20 0.32 2.66 18.71
CA PHE A 20 0.51 2.60 17.26
C PHE A 20 -0.25 3.75 16.56
N LEU A 21 -1.54 3.92 16.86
CA LEU A 21 -2.36 5.00 16.29
C LEU A 21 -1.88 6.41 16.67
N LYS A 22 -1.27 6.57 17.86
CA LYS A 22 -0.56 7.80 18.27
C LYS A 22 0.77 8.04 17.55
N THR A 23 1.37 7.01 16.96
CA THR A 23 2.70 7.08 16.31
C THR A 23 2.63 7.31 14.80
N ILE A 24 1.53 6.91 14.14
CA ILE A 24 1.31 7.12 12.71
C ILE A 24 0.69 8.49 12.39
N THR A 25 0.44 8.79 11.11
CA THR A 25 -0.17 10.04 10.66
C THR A 25 -1.56 10.28 11.25
N ALA A 26 -1.81 11.50 11.72
CA ALA A 26 -3.07 11.89 12.34
C ALA A 26 -4.26 11.75 11.37
N GLN A 27 -5.44 11.44 11.90
CA GLN A 27 -6.64 11.07 11.13
C GLN A 27 -6.94 12.00 9.94
N LEU A 28 -6.86 13.32 10.13
CA LEU A 28 -7.11 14.31 9.07
C LEU A 28 -6.09 14.23 7.92
N GLN A 29 -4.81 14.01 8.24
CA GLN A 29 -3.75 13.83 7.24
C GLN A 29 -3.91 12.50 6.50
N THR A 30 -4.31 11.45 7.22
CA THR A 30 -4.56 10.11 6.65
C THR A 30 -5.73 10.12 5.66
N VAL A 31 -6.83 10.83 5.97
CA VAL A 31 -7.96 10.99 5.03
C VAL A 31 -7.53 11.73 3.76
N LEU A 32 -6.78 12.84 3.90
CA LEU A 32 -6.27 13.61 2.76
C LEU A 32 -5.28 12.78 1.91
N GLY A 33 -4.41 12.00 2.56
CA GLY A 33 -3.45 11.13 1.89
C GLY A 33 -4.09 9.99 1.11
N ILE A 34 -5.12 9.34 1.67
CA ILE A 34 -5.89 8.29 0.97
C ILE A 34 -6.56 8.87 -0.29
N ALA A 35 -7.27 10.00 -0.16
CA ALA A 35 -7.94 10.64 -1.29
C ALA A 35 -6.96 11.07 -2.39
N LEU A 36 -5.79 11.59 -2.01
CA LEU A 36 -4.73 11.94 -2.96
C LEU A 36 -4.20 10.70 -3.70
N ILE A 37 -3.84 9.63 -2.97
CA ILE A 37 -3.34 8.39 -3.58
C ILE A 37 -4.38 7.76 -4.52
N GLU A 38 -5.67 7.82 -4.18
CA GLU A 38 -6.77 7.31 -5.00
C GLU A 38 -6.95 8.07 -6.34
N ILE A 39 -6.65 9.37 -6.37
CA ILE A 39 -6.65 10.20 -7.59
C ILE A 39 -5.43 9.87 -8.45
N LEU A 40 -4.24 9.83 -7.85
CA LEU A 40 -2.95 9.69 -8.53
C LEU A 40 -2.69 8.30 -9.14
N SER A 41 -3.50 7.28 -8.81
CA SER A 41 -3.20 5.86 -9.12
C SER A 41 -4.10 5.23 -10.20
N ARG A 42 -4.54 6.00 -11.21
CA ARG A 42 -5.69 5.63 -12.06
C ARG A 42 -5.35 5.08 -13.47
N HIS A 43 -4.63 3.95 -13.61
CA HIS A 43 -4.05 3.42 -14.88
C HIS A 43 -4.15 1.87 -15.16
N SER A 44 -3.10 1.13 -15.60
CA SER A 44 -3.06 0.18 -16.77
C SER A 44 -2.30 -1.22 -16.65
N THR A 45 -2.11 -2.23 -17.57
CA THR A 45 -3.03 -3.18 -18.32
C THR A 45 -2.59 -4.17 -19.43
N ASP A 46 -1.34 -4.63 -19.60
CA ASP A 46 -1.07 -5.76 -20.54
C ASP A 46 -0.99 -7.16 -19.88
N GLU A 47 -1.42 -8.19 -20.60
CA GLU A 47 -1.63 -9.57 -20.11
C GLU A 47 -0.37 -10.29 -19.58
N VAL A 48 0.84 -9.88 -20.02
CA VAL A 48 2.09 -10.61 -19.80
C VAL A 48 2.36 -10.90 -18.32
N ILE A 49 2.15 -9.92 -17.45
CA ILE A 49 2.53 -10.04 -16.03
C ILE A 49 1.52 -10.91 -15.24
N THR A 50 0.30 -11.08 -15.74
CA THR A 50 -0.67 -12.07 -15.22
C THR A 50 -0.06 -13.48 -15.22
N SER A 51 0.67 -13.85 -16.27
CA SER A 51 1.34 -15.16 -16.34
C SER A 51 2.36 -15.37 -15.21
N MET A 52 3.16 -14.33 -14.89
CA MET A 52 4.15 -14.38 -13.81
C MET A 52 3.50 -14.42 -12.43
N ASN A 53 2.35 -13.79 -12.25
CA ASN A 53 1.62 -13.79 -10.97
C ASN A 53 0.99 -15.16 -10.66
N ASN A 54 0.80 -16.01 -11.69
CA ASN A 54 0.24 -17.35 -11.57
C ASN A 54 1.31 -18.46 -11.39
N ASP A 55 2.61 -18.14 -11.42
CA ASP A 55 3.67 -19.13 -11.12
C ASP A 55 3.87 -19.28 -9.61
N GLU A 56 3.44 -20.42 -9.05
CA GLU A 56 3.59 -20.77 -7.63
C GLU A 56 5.03 -20.79 -7.12
N LYS A 57 6.03 -20.86 -8.01
CA LYS A 57 7.46 -20.72 -7.65
C LYS A 57 7.77 -19.29 -7.22
N LEU A 58 7.09 -18.29 -7.78
CA LEU A 58 7.34 -16.86 -7.59
C LEU A 58 6.54 -16.28 -6.41
N LYS A 59 6.61 -16.95 -5.25
CA LYS A 59 5.82 -16.69 -4.02
C LYS A 59 5.76 -15.22 -3.59
N ASN A 60 6.83 -14.47 -3.82
CA ASN A 60 6.93 -13.04 -3.49
C ASN A 60 6.04 -12.12 -4.37
N ARG A 61 5.41 -12.65 -5.43
CA ARG A 61 4.52 -11.90 -6.33
C ARG A 61 3.07 -11.81 -5.86
N VAL A 62 2.69 -12.57 -4.84
CA VAL A 62 1.32 -12.63 -4.28
C VAL A 62 1.32 -12.52 -2.75
N GLY A 63 2.32 -13.10 -2.10
CA GLY A 63 2.53 -13.01 -0.65
C GLY A 63 1.40 -13.58 0.21
N GLN A 64 1.46 -13.36 1.51
CA GLN A 64 0.44 -13.81 2.46
C GLN A 64 -0.88 -13.04 2.32
N VAL A 65 -0.81 -11.78 1.89
CA VAL A 65 -1.98 -10.86 1.74
C VAL A 65 -2.79 -11.15 0.47
N LYS A 66 -2.32 -12.06 -0.40
CA LYS A 66 -2.98 -12.47 -1.65
C LYS A 66 -3.20 -11.34 -2.67
N VAL A 67 -2.33 -10.34 -2.66
CA VAL A 67 -2.37 -9.21 -3.62
C VAL A 67 -1.33 -9.48 -4.72
N PRO A 68 -1.74 -9.77 -5.97
CA PRO A 68 -0.81 -10.04 -7.06
C PRO A 68 -0.05 -8.76 -7.47
N TYR A 69 1.22 -8.91 -7.84
CA TYR A 69 2.06 -7.80 -8.27
C TYR A 69 1.61 -7.30 -9.65
N THR A 70 0.87 -6.20 -9.68
CA THR A 70 0.31 -5.62 -10.92
C THR A 70 0.92 -4.29 -11.34
N LEU A 71 1.85 -3.73 -10.56
CA LEU A 71 2.38 -2.37 -10.77
C LEU A 71 3.02 -2.14 -12.15
N LEU A 72 3.74 -3.13 -12.72
CA LEU A 72 4.46 -2.99 -13.99
C LEU A 72 3.65 -3.38 -15.24
N PHE A 73 2.34 -3.53 -15.16
CA PHE A 73 1.48 -3.75 -16.34
C PHE A 73 1.34 -2.42 -17.16
N PRO A 74 1.45 -2.40 -18.52
CA PRO A 74 1.40 -1.14 -19.29
C PRO A 74 0.04 -0.47 -19.72
N THR A 75 -1.02 -1.12 -20.26
CA THR A 75 -2.19 -0.41 -20.93
C THR A 75 -3.66 -0.86 -20.56
N SER A 76 -4.47 -0.11 -19.76
CA SER A 76 -5.87 -0.48 -19.34
C SER A 76 -6.90 0.64 -19.21
N GLU A 77 -8.14 0.21 -18.94
CA GLU A 77 -9.18 0.83 -18.10
C GLU A 77 -8.68 1.88 -17.08
N GLY A 78 -9.43 2.98 -16.93
CA GLY A 78 -9.15 4.01 -15.92
C GLY A 78 -9.83 3.76 -14.57
N GLY A 79 -9.23 4.26 -13.48
CA GLY A 79 -9.69 4.07 -12.09
C GLY A 79 -8.60 3.48 -11.20
N LEU A 80 -8.79 3.46 -9.88
CA LEU A 80 -7.80 2.91 -8.94
C LEU A 80 -7.65 1.39 -9.15
N THR A 81 -6.61 1.02 -9.89
CA THR A 81 -6.44 -0.35 -10.40
C THR A 81 -5.16 -1.04 -9.91
N GLY A 82 -4.22 -0.30 -9.29
CA GLY A 82 -2.98 -0.87 -8.73
C GLY A 82 -1.97 -1.35 -9.77
N ARG A 83 -2.03 -0.77 -10.98
CA ARG A 83 -1.37 -1.23 -12.20
C ARG A 83 -1.14 -0.01 -13.12
N GLY A 84 -0.02 0.05 -13.85
CA GLY A 84 0.17 1.05 -14.93
C GLY A 84 1.59 1.58 -15.09
N ILE A 85 2.06 1.68 -16.34
CA ILE A 85 3.28 2.42 -16.70
C ILE A 85 2.91 3.56 -17.66
N PRO A 86 2.86 4.82 -17.20
CA PRO A 86 2.62 5.97 -18.08
C PRO A 86 3.88 6.32 -18.88
N ASN A 87 3.69 6.87 -20.08
CA ASN A 87 4.80 7.27 -20.97
C ASN A 87 5.60 8.49 -20.47
N SER A 88 5.09 9.20 -19.46
CA SER A 88 5.71 10.35 -18.81
C SER A 88 5.17 10.52 -17.39
N VAL A 89 5.67 11.49 -16.63
CA VAL A 89 5.08 11.89 -15.35
C VAL A 89 3.83 12.73 -15.62
N SER A 90 2.71 12.06 -15.86
CA SER A 90 1.43 12.65 -16.31
C SER A 90 0.32 12.42 -15.27
N ILE A 91 0.53 12.93 -14.05
CA ILE A 91 -0.25 12.63 -12.84
C ILE A 91 -1.21 13.78 -12.46
#